data_AF-A0A158D805-F1
#
_entry.id   AF-A0A158D805-F1
#
_cell.length_a   1.000
_cell.length_b   1.000
_cell.length_c   1.000
_cell.angle_alpha   90.00
_cell.angle_beta   90.00
_cell.angle_gamma   90.00
#
_symmetry.space_group_name_H-M   'P 1'
#
loop_
_entity.id
_entity.type
_entity.pdbx_description
1 polymer ?
#
loop_
_entity_poly.entity_id
_entity_poly.type
_entity_poly.pdbx_seq_one_letter_code
_entity_poly.pdbx_strand_id
1 'polypeptide(L)'
;MGTGKLVVAFAAPIVRDGTVKGVVSGDVAMDSVVANVKSIQPTPSSFGMLLDRSGNIVAAADAKLTLKPLTDLSNELTTSAISAASQE
;
A
#
# COMPACT_ATOMS: atom_id res chain seq x y z
N MET A 1 21.02 9.97 5.47
CA MET A 1 20.68 9.97 4.02
C MET A 1 19.72 8.81 3.81
N GLY A 2 18.53 9.05 3.26
CA GLY A 2 17.54 7.98 3.06
C GLY A 2 18.04 6.94 2.07
N THR A 3 17.58 5.70 2.21
CA THR A 3 18.01 4.55 1.38
C THR A 3 17.61 4.66 -0.10
N GLY A 4 16.84 5.69 -0.48
CA GLY A 4 16.27 5.87 -1.83
C GLY A 4 15.15 4.88 -2.15
N LYS A 5 14.79 4.00 -1.21
CA LYS A 5 13.73 3.01 -1.36
C LYS A 5 12.38 3.58 -0.93
N LEU A 6 11.31 3.07 -1.54
CA LEU A 6 9.95 3.37 -1.12
C LEU A 6 9.70 2.78 0.27
N VAL A 7 9.14 3.59 1.16
CA VAL A 7 8.80 3.21 2.54
C VAL A 7 7.40 3.68 2.87
N VAL A 8 6.78 3.04 3.86
CA VAL A 8 5.61 3.57 4.57
C VAL A 8 6.08 4.07 5.93
N ALA A 9 5.82 5.36 6.19
CA ALA A 9 6.16 5.99 7.45
C ALA A 9 4.96 5.92 8.40
N PHE A 10 5.19 5.35 9.58
CA PHE A 10 4.27 5.42 10.71
C PHE A 10 4.71 6.58 11.59
N ALA A 11 3.91 7.64 11.63
CA ALA A 11 4.24 8.87 12.35
C ALA A 11 3.33 9.07 13.57
N ALA A 12 3.92 9.43 14.72
CA ALA A 12 3.20 9.79 15.93
C ALA A 12 3.68 11.15 16.47
N PRO A 13 2.78 12.07 16.83
CA PRO A 13 3.16 13.35 17.39
C PRO A 13 3.60 13.21 18.85
N ILE A 14 4.60 13.99 19.25
CA ILE A 14 4.98 14.17 20.65
C ILE A 14 4.29 15.43 21.16
N VAL A 15 3.26 15.26 21.99
CA VAL A 15 2.49 16.37 22.57
C VAL A 15 2.93 16.59 24.02
N ARG A 16 3.26 17.84 24.38
CA ARG A 16 3.53 18.29 25.75
C ARG A 16 2.83 19.61 25.99
N ASP A 17 2.12 19.71 27.10
CA ASP A 17 1.35 20.91 27.51
C ASP A 17 0.34 21.35 26.43
N GLY A 18 -0.31 20.39 25.76
CA GLY A 18 -1.26 20.67 24.68
C GLY A 18 -0.62 21.07 23.35
N THR A 19 0.71 21.17 23.27
CA THR A 19 1.43 21.62 22.07
C THR A 19 2.29 20.50 21.47
N VAL A 20 2.24 20.35 20.14
CA VAL A 20 3.13 19.44 19.42
C VAL A 20 4.57 19.95 19.49
N LYS A 21 5.48 19.13 20.03
CA LYS A 21 6.91 19.44 20.17
C LYS A 21 7.78 18.74 19.13
N GLY A 22 7.23 17.73 18.45
CA GLY A 22 7.91 16.97 17.41
C GLY A 22 7.06 15.82 16.90
N VAL A 23 7.63 15.04 15.99
CA VAL A 23 7.04 13.83 15.41
C VAL A 23 8.10 12.74 15.45
N VAL A 24 7.73 11.57 15.97
CA VAL A 24 8.53 10.35 15.83
C VAL A 24 7.99 9.56 14.65
N SER A 25 8.86 9.12 13.75
CA SER A 25 8.49 8.27 12.62
C SER A 25 9.27 6.96 12.64
N GLY A 26 8.58 5.86 12.35
CA GLY A 26 9.17 4.58 12.03
C GLY A 26 8.87 4.22 10.58
N ASP A 27 9.92 3.95 9.80
CA ASP A 27 9.78 3.60 8.38
C ASP A 27 9.79 2.08 8.18
N VAL A 28 8.83 1.59 7.40
CA VAL A 28 8.80 0.20 6.93
C VAL A 28 9.12 0.18 5.45
N ALA A 29 10.19 -0.54 5.07
CA ALA A 29 10.55 -0.73 3.68
C ALA A 29 9.47 -1.49 2.90
N MET A 30 9.10 -0.99 1.73
CA MET A 30 8.07 -1.63 0.90
C MET A 30 8.48 -2.97 0.33
N ASP A 31 9.78 -3.30 0.27
CA ASP A 31 10.25 -4.62 -0.19
C ASP A 31 9.59 -5.76 0.60
N SER A 32 9.48 -5.64 1.92
CA SER A 32 8.86 -6.66 2.78
C SER A 32 7.35 -6.76 2.57
N VAL A 33 6.66 -5.63 2.35
CA VAL A 33 5.22 -5.62 2.09
C VAL A 33 4.92 -6.24 0.73
N VAL A 34 5.70 -5.88 -0.30
CA VAL A 34 5.60 -6.48 -1.65
C VAL A 34 5.86 -7.98 -1.60
N ALA A 35 6.86 -8.44 -0.84
CA ALA A 35 7.13 -9.86 -0.67
C ALA A 35 5.95 -10.62 -0.04
N ASN A 36 5.32 -10.04 1.00
CA ASN A 36 4.14 -10.62 1.63
C ASN A 36 2.93 -10.65 0.68
N VAL A 37 2.71 -9.59 -0.09
CA VAL A 37 1.61 -9.56 -1.07
C VAL A 37 1.84 -10.56 -2.19
N LYS A 38 3.10 -10.71 -2.65
CA LYS A 38 3.49 -11.65 -3.70
C LYS A 38 3.34 -13.12 -3.29
N SER A 39 3.42 -13.44 -1.99
CA SER A 39 3.19 -14.81 -1.51
C SER A 39 1.71 -15.21 -1.50
N ILE A 40 0.79 -14.25 -1.67
CA ILE A 40 -0.65 -14.51 -1.80
C ILE A 40 -0.92 -15.02 -3.23
N GLN A 41 -0.78 -16.32 -3.44
CA GLN A 41 -1.02 -16.99 -4.71
C GLN A 41 -1.74 -18.34 -4.51
N PRO A 42 -3.05 -18.36 -4.23
CA PRO A 42 -3.80 -19.61 -4.02
C PRO A 42 -3.84 -20.54 -5.24
N THR A 43 -3.80 -19.98 -6.45
CA THR A 43 -3.73 -20.71 -7.74
C THR A 43 -2.62 -20.13 -8.64
N PRO A 44 -2.11 -20.89 -9.62
CA PRO A 44 -1.06 -20.40 -10.53
C PRO A 44 -1.43 -19.11 -11.28
N SER A 45 -2.72 -18.88 -11.53
CA SER A 45 -3.25 -17.72 -12.25
C SER A 45 -3.81 -16.63 -11.33
N SER A 46 -3.47 -16.66 -10.03
CA SER A 46 -3.90 -15.66 -9.05
C SER A 46 -2.71 -14.89 -8.49
N PHE A 47 -2.97 -13.71 -7.93
CA PHE A 47 -1.98 -12.91 -7.21
C PHE A 47 -2.70 -11.97 -6.23
N GLY A 48 -2.02 -11.58 -5.15
CA GLY A 48 -2.47 -10.56 -4.22
C GLY A 48 -2.11 -9.14 -4.67
N MET A 49 -2.90 -8.17 -4.22
CA MET A 49 -2.60 -6.74 -4.29
C MET A 49 -3.06 -6.03 -3.03
N LEU A 50 -2.38 -4.94 -2.67
CA LEU A 50 -2.78 -4.00 -1.65
C LEU A 50 -3.15 -2.68 -2.31
N LEU A 51 -4.35 -2.18 -2.00
CA LEU A 51 -4.91 -0.95 -2.56
C LEU A 51 -5.16 0.06 -1.45
N ASP A 52 -4.94 1.34 -1.74
CA ASP A 52 -5.45 2.41 -0.90
C ASP A 52 -6.92 2.73 -1.22
N ARG A 53 -7.55 3.53 -0.38
CA ARG A 53 -8.97 3.90 -0.55
C ARG A 53 -9.24 4.82 -1.75
N SER A 54 -8.20 5.44 -2.28
CA SER A 54 -8.27 6.27 -3.48
C SER A 54 -8.15 5.44 -4.76
N GLY A 55 -7.85 4.14 -4.66
CA GLY A 55 -7.71 3.23 -5.79
C GLY A 55 -6.30 3.15 -6.36
N ASN A 56 -5.28 3.59 -5.61
CA ASN A 56 -3.89 3.39 -6.01
C ASN A 56 -3.36 2.07 -5.49
N ILE A 57 -2.45 1.47 -6.25
CA ILE A 57 -1.77 0.24 -5.89
C ILE A 57 -0.64 0.58 -4.92
N VAL A 58 -0.76 0.10 -3.68
CA VAL A 58 0.29 0.25 -2.65
C VAL A 58 1.34 -0.84 -2.80
N ALA A 59 0.92 -2.07 -3.13
CA ALA A 59 1.81 -3.19 -3.43
C ALA A 59 1.12 -4.18 -4.36
N ALA A 60 1.88 -4.77 -5.27
CA ALA A 60 1.43 -5.81 -6.19
C ALA A 60 2.57 -6.78 -6.51
N ALA A 61 2.26 -7.89 -7.17
CA ALA A 61 3.26 -8.87 -7.60
C ALA A 61 4.33 -8.27 -8.53
N ASP A 62 3.96 -7.29 -9.36
CA ASP A 62 4.87 -6.45 -10.14
C ASP A 62 5.07 -5.09 -9.45
N ALA A 63 6.28 -4.85 -8.96
CA ALA A 63 6.64 -3.60 -8.28
C ALA A 63 6.54 -2.35 -9.17
N LYS A 64 6.49 -2.51 -10.50
CA LYS A 64 6.27 -1.38 -11.44
C LYS A 64 4.86 -0.82 -11.40
N LEU A 65 3.93 -1.55 -10.78
CA LEU A 65 2.54 -1.12 -10.62
C LEU A 65 2.34 -0.30 -9.34
N THR A 66 3.32 -0.28 -8.43
CA THR A 66 3.24 0.50 -7.20
C THR A 66 3.07 1.99 -7.50
N LEU A 67 2.15 2.64 -6.79
CA LEU A 67 1.68 4.03 -6.96
C LEU A 67 0.94 4.31 -8.28
N LYS A 68 0.60 3.29 -9.08
CA LYS A 68 -0.28 3.46 -10.24
C LYS A 68 -1.74 3.34 -9.84
N PRO A 69 -2.65 3.99 -10.58
CA PRO A 69 -4.08 3.77 -10.39
C PRO A 69 -4.45 2.33 -10.79
N LEU A 70 -5.39 1.72 -10.07
CA LEU A 70 -5.87 0.37 -10.34
C LEU A 70 -6.41 0.20 -11.78
N THR A 71 -6.95 1.27 -12.35
CA THR A 71 -7.45 1.30 -13.72
C THR A 71 -6.38 1.05 -14.79
N ASP A 72 -5.10 1.18 -14.46
CA ASP A 72 -3.99 0.83 -15.36
C ASP A 72 -3.91 -0.69 -15.62
N LEU A 73 -4.46 -1.54 -14.75
CA LEU A 73 -4.56 -2.98 -15.00
C LEU A 73 -5.76 -3.31 -15.87
N SER A 74 -6.90 -2.66 -15.61
CA SER A 74 -8.11 -2.73 -16.43
C SER A 74 -9.04 -1.58 -16.05
N ASN A 75 -9.67 -0.96 -17.04
CA ASN A 75 -10.64 0.12 -16.83
C ASN A 75 -11.86 -0.31 -16.00
N GLU A 76 -12.14 -1.61 -15.92
CA GLU A 76 -13.27 -2.16 -15.15
C GLU A 76 -12.94 -2.33 -13.66
N LEU A 77 -11.65 -2.35 -13.30
CA LEU A 77 -11.19 -2.45 -11.92
C LEU A 77 -11.29 -1.10 -11.21
N THR A 78 -12.52 -0.70 -10.89
CA THR A 78 -12.82 0.52 -10.13
C THR A 78 -12.87 0.25 -8.63
N THR A 79 -12.61 1.26 -7.80
CA THR A 79 -12.75 1.16 -6.34
C THR A 79 -14.15 0.72 -5.91
N SER A 80 -15.19 1.16 -6.63
CA SER A 80 -16.57 0.73 -6.42
C SER A 80 -16.75 -0.77 -6.67
N ALA A 81 -16.21 -1.29 -7.79
CA ALA A 81 -16.29 -2.71 -8.11
C ALA A 81 -15.59 -3.58 -7.06
N ILE A 82 -14.40 -3.17 -6.60
CA ILE A 82 -13.66 -3.88 -5.54
C ILE A 82 -14.39 -3.81 -4.20
N SER A 83 -14.96 -2.65 -3.84
CA SER A 83 -15.68 -2.48 -2.58
C SER A 83 -16.98 -3.29 -2.51
N ALA A 84 -17.62 -3.54 -3.66
CA ALA A 84 -18.76 -4.43 -3.74
C ALA A 84 -18.34 -5.89 -3.53
N ALA A 85 -17.28 -6.34 -4.22
CA ALA A 85 -16.78 -7.71 -4.09
C ALA A 85 -16.17 -8.04 -2.71
N SER A 86 -15.69 -7.03 -1.97
CA SER A 86 -15.12 -7.21 -0.62
C SER A 86 -16.16 -7.34 0.49
N GLN A 87 -17.44 -7.12 0.18
CA GLN A 87 -18.56 -7.18 1.15
C GLN A 87 -19.36 -8.49 1.07
N GLU A 88 -18.97 -9.40 0.19
CA GLU A 88 -19.43 -10.80 0.17
C GLU A 88 -18.56 -11.66 1.10
#